data_AF-A0A1F9H5Z0-F1
#
_entry.id   AF-A0A1F9H5Z0-F1
#
_cell.length_a   1.000
_cell.length_b   1.000
_cell.length_c   1.000
_cell.angle_alpha   90.00
_cell.angle_beta   90.00
_cell.angle_gamma   90.00
#
_symmetry.space_group_name_H-M   'P 1'
#
loop_
_entity.id
_entity.type
_entity.pdbx_description
1 polymer ?
#
loop_
_entity_poly.entity_id
_entity_poly.type
_entity_poly.pdbx_seq_one_letter_code
_entity_poly.pdbx_strand_id
1 'polypeptide(L)'
;MREEHQVLEGITPTEEKPRPYVESPALSYYFQPQGLYDGKVFFTRVKVTYTFVFEKELVVLHFDRSKKSLFFKGHNLENMPFEASLEEHFLRFQKVMESKPETKKMLSAFNEALHIYQAKKV
;
A
#
# COMPACT_ATOMS: atom_id res chain seq x y z
N MET A 1 -30.85 12.81 -46.42
CA MET A 1 -30.86 12.16 -45.10
C MET A 1 -30.67 10.67 -45.28
N ARG A 2 -29.48 10.18 -44.88
CA ARG A 2 -29.14 8.87 -44.32
C ARG A 2 -27.64 8.69 -44.55
N GLU A 3 -26.86 9.07 -43.53
CA GLU A 3 -25.44 8.75 -43.42
C GLU A 3 -25.33 7.23 -43.24
N GLU A 4 -24.65 6.58 -44.17
CA GLU A 4 -24.30 5.16 -44.06
C GLU A 4 -23.11 5.05 -43.11
N HIS A 5 -23.36 4.47 -41.94
CA HIS A 5 -22.34 3.99 -41.03
C HIS A 5 -21.47 2.96 -41.75
N GLN A 6 -20.22 3.32 -42.06
CA GLN A 6 -19.20 2.32 -42.36
C GLN A 6 -18.82 1.61 -41.06
N VAL A 7 -19.27 0.37 -40.96
CA VAL A 7 -18.87 -0.59 -39.94
C VAL A 7 -17.38 -0.90 -40.14
N LEU A 8 -16.55 -0.57 -39.15
CA LEU A 8 -15.16 -1.02 -39.08
C LEU A 8 -15.14 -2.52 -38.76
N GLU A 9 -15.38 -3.36 -39.77
CA GLU A 9 -15.07 -4.78 -39.72
C GLU A 9 -13.55 -4.96 -39.94
N GLY A 10 -12.82 -5.41 -38.92
CA GLY A 10 -11.41 -5.76 -39.14
C GLY A 10 -10.46 -5.77 -37.94
N ILE A 11 -10.92 -5.75 -36.69
CA ILE A 11 -10.02 -5.99 -35.54
C ILE A 11 -10.23 -7.43 -35.08
N THR A 12 -9.54 -8.37 -35.72
CA THR A 12 -9.32 -9.69 -35.13
C THR A 12 -8.63 -9.52 -33.77
N PRO A 13 -9.05 -10.22 -32.70
CA PRO A 13 -8.29 -10.24 -31.46
C PRO A 13 -6.90 -10.78 -31.79
N THR A 14 -5.88 -9.92 -31.76
CA THR A 14 -4.50 -10.39 -31.74
C THR A 14 -4.39 -11.31 -30.53
N GLU A 15 -4.08 -12.59 -30.77
CA GLU A 15 -3.68 -13.51 -29.70
C GLU A 15 -2.64 -12.78 -28.85
N GLU A 16 -3.02 -12.37 -27.64
CA GLU A 16 -2.08 -11.83 -26.67
C GLU A 16 -1.10 -12.96 -26.41
N LYS A 17 0.10 -12.86 -27.01
CA LYS A 17 1.22 -13.72 -26.63
C LYS A 17 1.32 -13.66 -25.11
N PRO A 18 1.32 -14.79 -24.40
CA PRO A 18 1.43 -14.77 -22.95
C PRO A 18 2.65 -13.94 -22.61
N ARG A 19 2.44 -12.87 -21.82
CA ARG A 19 3.55 -12.04 -21.37
C ARG A 19 4.56 -12.99 -20.73
N PRO A 20 5.84 -12.94 -21.13
CA PRO A 20 6.84 -13.80 -20.51
C PRO A 20 6.77 -13.54 -19.00
N TYR A 21 6.50 -14.59 -18.23
CA TYR A 21 6.56 -14.53 -16.79
C TYR A 21 8.02 -14.34 -16.42
N VAL A 22 8.43 -13.09 -16.27
CA VAL A 22 9.73 -12.76 -15.73
C VAL A 22 9.57 -12.81 -14.22
N GLU A 23 9.99 -13.93 -13.60
CA GLU A 23 10.28 -13.90 -12.18
C GLU A 23 11.27 -12.78 -11.94
N SER A 24 10.84 -11.71 -11.27
CA SER A 24 11.73 -10.62 -10.90
C SER A 24 12.81 -11.19 -9.97
N PRO A 25 14.08 -11.26 -10.39
CA PRO A 25 15.15 -11.81 -9.56
C PRO A 25 15.31 -11.03 -8.25
N ALA A 26 14.87 -9.76 -8.25
CA ALA A 26 14.88 -8.92 -7.06
C ALA A 26 13.90 -9.43 -6.00
N LEU A 27 12.68 -9.82 -6.39
CA LEU A 27 11.68 -10.30 -5.42
C LEU A 27 12.10 -11.65 -4.83
N SER A 28 12.52 -12.61 -5.65
CA SER A 28 12.97 -13.93 -5.17
C SER A 28 14.18 -13.84 -4.24
N TYR A 29 15.06 -12.85 -4.42
CA TYR A 29 16.17 -12.57 -3.51
C TYR A 29 15.70 -12.02 -2.14
N TYR A 30 14.63 -11.22 -2.09
CA TYR A 30 14.01 -10.79 -0.83
C TYR A 30 13.12 -11.87 -0.19
N PHE A 31 12.64 -12.83 -0.98
CA PHE A 31 11.89 -14.01 -0.54
C PHE A 31 12.82 -15.19 -0.16
N GLN A 32 13.97 -14.93 0.47
CA GLN A 32 14.71 -16.05 1.06
C GLN A 32 13.86 -16.71 2.16
N PRO A 33 13.70 -18.05 2.18
CA PRO A 33 12.76 -18.75 3.07
C PRO A 33 13.12 -18.71 4.57
N GLN A 34 14.09 -17.89 4.99
CA GLN A 34 14.68 -17.92 6.32
C GLN A 34 14.71 -16.56 7.05
N GLY A 35 13.92 -15.58 6.61
CA GLY A 35 13.70 -14.37 7.41
C GLY A 35 12.67 -13.46 6.78
N LEU A 36 11.58 -13.17 7.51
CA LEU A 36 10.66 -12.10 7.12
C LEU A 36 11.46 -10.82 6.90
N TYR A 37 11.37 -10.24 5.70
CA TYR A 37 11.79 -8.86 5.49
C TYR A 37 10.89 -7.95 6.35
N ASP A 38 11.31 -7.67 7.59
CA ASP A 38 10.63 -6.77 8.53
C ASP A 38 11.08 -5.31 8.37
N GLY A 39 11.19 -4.93 7.10
CA GLY A 39 10.90 -3.60 6.63
C GLY A 39 11.89 -2.46 6.87
N LYS A 40 11.94 -1.56 5.88
CA LYS A 40 12.66 -0.30 5.97
C LYS A 40 11.68 0.78 6.44
N VAL A 41 12.05 1.48 7.51
CA VAL A 41 11.36 2.70 7.93
C VAL A 41 12.10 3.88 7.36
N PHE A 42 11.39 4.71 6.63
CA PHE A 42 11.87 6.02 6.23
C PHE A 42 11.06 7.08 6.96
N PHE A 43 11.73 8.06 7.54
CA PHE A 43 11.05 9.16 8.23
C PHE A 43 11.66 10.50 7.86
N THR A 44 10.81 11.51 7.92
CA THR A 44 11.19 12.92 7.93
C THR A 44 10.51 13.57 9.13
N ARG A 45 10.63 14.90 9.28
CA ARG A 45 9.92 15.63 10.34
C ARG A 45 8.39 15.49 10.26
N VAL A 46 7.85 15.22 9.07
CA VAL A 46 6.40 15.27 8.80
C VAL A 46 5.86 13.98 8.19
N LYS A 47 6.70 13.05 7.72
CA LYS A 47 6.25 11.78 7.13
C LYS A 47 6.95 10.59 7.76
N VAL A 48 6.22 9.50 7.90
CA VAL A 48 6.79 8.17 8.17
C VAL A 48 6.28 7.21 7.10
N THR A 49 7.18 6.42 6.54
CA THR A 49 6.88 5.36 5.59
C THR A 49 7.42 4.06 6.15
N TYR A 50 6.58 3.04 6.15
CA TYR A 50 6.95 1.70 6.54
C TYR A 50 6.65 0.75 5.39
N THR A 51 7.69 0.03 4.94
CA THR A 51 7.61 -0.92 3.83
C THR A 51 8.04 -2.28 4.33
N PHE A 52 7.20 -3.29 4.20
CA PHE A 52 7.46 -4.65 4.68
C PHE A 52 6.75 -5.68 3.78
N VAL A 53 7.14 -6.94 3.90
CA VAL A 53 6.42 -8.04 3.24
C VAL A 53 5.44 -8.65 4.22
N PHE A 54 4.18 -8.79 3.81
CA PHE A 54 3.14 -9.48 4.56
C PHE A 54 2.49 -10.53 3.68
N GLU A 55 2.38 -11.75 4.20
CA GLU A 55 2.01 -12.95 3.43
C GLU A 55 2.88 -13.13 2.18
N LYS A 56 2.42 -12.64 1.02
CA LYS A 56 3.11 -12.71 -0.27
C LYS A 56 3.12 -11.37 -1.00
N GLU A 57 2.85 -10.29 -0.29
CA GLU A 57 2.72 -8.96 -0.88
C GLU A 57 3.64 -7.93 -0.22
N LEU A 58 4.15 -7.01 -1.04
CA LEU A 58 4.83 -5.82 -0.56
C LEU A 58 3.80 -4.81 -0.04
N VAL A 59 3.82 -4.58 1.26
CA VAL A 59 2.97 -3.59 1.92
C VAL A 59 3.76 -2.30 2.10
N VAL A 60 3.17 -1.19 1.68
CA VAL A 60 3.71 0.16 1.90
C VAL A 60 2.66 0.99 2.63
N LEU A 61 2.99 1.43 3.83
CA LEU A 61 2.20 2.32 4.64
C LEU A 61 2.87 3.68 4.75
N HIS A 62 2.09 4.75 4.64
CA HIS A 62 2.56 6.10 4.88
C HIS A 62 1.67 6.82 5.89
N PHE A 63 2.31 7.59 6.77
CA PHE A 63 1.64 8.59 7.58
C PHE A 63 2.20 9.97 7.25
N ASP A 64 1.32 10.91 6.90
CA ASP A 64 1.65 12.32 6.69
C ASP A 64 1.05 13.14 7.82
N ARG A 65 1.90 13.60 8.75
CA ARG A 65 1.49 14.38 9.92
C ARG A 65 0.93 15.75 9.55
N SER A 66 1.40 16.36 8.46
CA SER A 66 0.90 17.68 8.05
C SER A 66 -0.55 17.59 7.57
N LYS A 67 -0.92 16.47 6.95
CA LYS A 67 -2.28 16.20 6.48
C LYS A 67 -3.14 15.45 7.50
N LYS A 68 -2.51 14.85 8.53
CA LYS A 68 -3.12 13.87 9.44
C LYS A 68 -3.74 12.68 8.70
N SER A 69 -3.16 12.28 7.57
CA SER A 69 -3.71 11.23 6.71
C SER A 69 -2.80 10.00 6.66
N LEU A 70 -3.45 8.85 6.53
CA LEU A 70 -2.82 7.55 6.35
C LEU A 70 -3.00 7.07 4.92
N PHE A 71 -1.96 6.42 4.38
CA PHE A 71 -1.99 5.86 3.05
C PHE A 71 -1.58 4.39 3.08
N PHE A 72 -2.30 3.56 2.33
CA PHE A 72 -1.97 2.16 2.09
C PHE A 72 -1.77 1.95 0.59
N LYS A 73 -0.59 1.44 0.21
CA LYS A 73 -0.19 1.24 -1.19
C LYS A 73 -0.41 2.48 -2.08
N GLY A 74 -0.21 3.67 -1.52
CA GLY A 74 -0.40 4.96 -2.20
C GLY A 74 -1.81 5.54 -2.17
N HIS A 75 -2.81 4.79 -1.69
CA HIS A 75 -4.20 5.29 -1.58
C HIS A 75 -4.46 5.90 -0.21
N ASN A 76 -5.12 7.06 -0.15
CA ASN A 76 -5.52 7.69 1.11
C ASN A 76 -6.67 6.89 1.74
N LEU A 77 -6.48 6.43 2.98
CA LEU A 77 -7.47 5.65 3.72
C LEU A 77 -8.74 6.42 4.05
N GLU A 78 -8.69 7.76 4.11
CA GLU A 78 -9.89 8.60 4.25
C GLU A 78 -10.88 8.39 3.10
N ASN A 79 -10.39 7.99 1.92
CA ASN A 79 -11.21 7.75 0.73
C ASN A 79 -11.48 6.25 0.47
N MET A 80 -10.98 5.37 1.35
CA MET A 80 -11.19 3.93 1.23
C MET A 80 -12.26 3.43 2.22
N PRO A 81 -12.97 2.36 1.89
CA PRO A 81 -13.79 1.64 2.87
C PRO A 81 -12.92 1.05 3.98
N PHE A 82 -13.56 0.70 5.09
CA PHE A 82 -12.89 -0.03 6.16
C PHE A 82 -12.55 -1.45 5.70
N GLU A 83 -11.32 -1.88 5.93
CA GLU A 83 -10.82 -3.21 5.61
C GLU A 83 -10.18 -3.83 6.86
N ALA A 84 -10.84 -4.85 7.43
CA ALA A 84 -10.37 -5.52 8.65
C ALA A 84 -8.97 -6.16 8.49
N SER A 85 -8.64 -6.60 7.28
CA SER A 85 -7.31 -7.15 6.94
C SER A 85 -6.18 -6.15 7.15
N LEU A 86 -6.47 -4.84 7.19
CA LEU A 86 -5.45 -3.82 7.41
C LEU A 86 -5.10 -3.60 8.89
N GLU A 87 -5.90 -4.12 9.83
CA GLU A 87 -5.66 -3.93 11.26
C GLU A 87 -4.27 -4.44 11.69
N GLU A 88 -3.85 -5.61 11.20
CA GLU A 88 -2.52 -6.16 11.51
C GLU A 88 -1.40 -5.28 10.93
N HIS A 89 -1.59 -4.74 9.72
CA HIS A 89 -0.61 -3.85 9.10
C HIS A 89 -0.42 -2.57 9.94
N PHE A 90 -1.50 -1.97 10.45
CA PHE A 90 -1.41 -0.78 11.30
C PHE A 90 -0.82 -1.07 12.67
N LEU A 91 -1.12 -2.23 13.27
CA LEU A 91 -0.51 -2.64 14.53
C LEU A 91 1.01 -2.79 14.37
N ARG A 92 1.47 -3.38 13.27
CA ARG A 92 2.90 -3.48 12.95
C ARG A 92 3.51 -2.10 12.77
N PHE A 93 2.86 -1.22 12.01
CA PHE A 93 3.36 0.14 11.78
C PHE A 93 3.47 0.94 13.09
N GLN A 94 2.47 0.82 13.96
CA GLN A 94 2.48 1.45 15.28
C GLN A 94 3.67 0.96 16.13
N LYS A 95 3.86 -0.36 16.25
CA LYS A 95 4.99 -0.95 17.00
C LYS A 95 6.34 -0.47 16.46
N VAL A 96 6.47 -0.39 15.15
CA VAL A 96 7.68 0.12 14.50
C VAL A 96 7.91 1.59 14.83
N MET A 97 6.86 2.41 14.82
CA MET A 97 6.94 3.82 15.22
C MET A 97 7.26 4.01 16.72
N GLU A 98 6.81 3.09 17.58
CA GLU A 98 7.11 3.06 19.02
C GLU A 98 8.56 2.65 19.30
N SER A 99 9.12 1.75 18.50
CA SER A 99 10.49 1.26 18.68
C SER A 99 11.57 2.30 18.32
N LYS A 100 11.24 3.31 17.50
CA LYS A 100 12.20 4.31 16.98
C LYS A 100 11.99 5.69 17.63
N PRO A 101 12.98 6.24 18.36
CA PRO A 101 12.87 7.55 19.00
C PRO A 101 12.42 8.69 18.07
N GLU A 102 12.83 8.65 16.80
CA GLU A 102 12.60 9.67 15.80
C GLU A 102 11.12 9.75 15.38
N THR A 103 10.42 8.62 15.40
CA THR A 103 9.01 8.53 15.01
C THR A 103 8.05 8.65 16.19
N LYS A 104 8.52 8.49 17.45
CA LYS A 104 7.68 8.58 18.65
C LYS A 104 6.85 9.86 18.74
N LYS A 105 7.43 11.00 18.34
CA LYS A 105 6.74 12.31 18.35
C LYS A 105 5.54 12.40 17.40
N MET A 106 5.40 11.42 16.50
CA MET A 106 4.32 11.36 15.52
C MET A 106 3.21 10.38 15.92
N LEU A 107 3.43 9.54 16.93
CA LEU A 107 2.49 8.49 17.34
C LEU A 107 1.09 9.02 17.71
N SER A 108 1.01 10.13 18.46
CA SER A 108 -0.29 10.69 18.83
C SER A 108 -1.12 11.06 17.60
N ALA A 109 -0.50 11.74 16.63
CA ALA A 109 -1.20 12.14 15.40
C ALA A 109 -1.50 10.94 14.48
N PHE A 110 -0.63 9.93 14.49
CA PHE A 110 -0.86 8.66 13.80
C PHE A 110 -2.07 7.92 14.38
N ASN A 111 -2.15 7.81 15.71
CA ASN A 111 -3.25 7.14 16.40
C ASN A 111 -4.58 7.87 16.19
N GLU A 112 -4.59 9.20 16.15
CA GLU A 112 -5.76 10.00 15.77
C GLU A 112 -6.26 9.62 14.36
N ALA A 113 -5.35 9.60 13.38
CA ALA A 113 -5.70 9.25 12.00
C ALA A 113 -6.19 7.80 11.87
N LEU A 114 -5.55 6.87 12.59
CA LEU A 114 -5.94 5.47 12.63
C LEU A 114 -7.32 5.29 13.26
N HIS A 115 -7.62 5.99 14.36
CA HIS A 115 -8.92 5.96 15.01
C HIS A 115 -10.04 6.44 14.08
N ILE A 116 -9.81 7.52 13.32
CA ILE A 116 -10.76 8.01 12.32
C ILE A 116 -11.03 6.94 11.25
N TYR A 117 -10.00 6.26 10.76
CA TYR A 117 -10.19 5.17 9.80
C TYR A 117 -10.98 3.99 10.40
N GLN A 118 -10.65 3.58 11.63
CA GLN A 118 -11.31 2.49 12.33
C GLN A 118 -12.78 2.80 12.68
N ALA A 119 -13.13 4.07 12.88
CA ALA A 119 -14.50 4.50 13.10
C ALA A 119 -15.44 4.23 11.90
N LYS A 120 -14.88 3.95 10.71
CA LYS A 120 -15.64 3.54 9.51
C LYS A 120 -16.12 2.10 9.52
N LYS A 121 -15.83 1.33 10.56
CA LYS A 121 -16.26 -0.07 10.73
C LYS A 121 -17.79 -0.24 10.85
N VAL A 122 -18.52 0.87 11.02
CA VAL A 122 -19.98 0.94 11.23
C VAL A 122 -20.76 0.64 9.97
#